data_AF-A0A7Y7LT26-F1
#
_entry.id   AF-A0A7Y7LT26-F1
#
_cell.length_a   1.000
_cell.length_b   1.000
_cell.length_c   1.000
_cell.angle_alpha   90.00
_cell.angle_beta   90.00
_cell.angle_gamma   90.00
#
_symmetry.space_group_name_H-M   'P 1'
#
loop_
_entity.id
_entity.type
_entity.pdbx_description
1 polymer ?
#
loop_
_entity_poly.entity_id
_entity_poly.type
_entity_poly.pdbx_seq_one_letter_code
_entity_poly.pdbx_strand_id
1 'polypeptide(L)'
;MEYPLRFVDQLRPHLKALRKQRGLTQAQAGAIIGVSQARIAEIEANPGAVSFEQLMKLLSALGASFCLREEAAPSPVPVAAEEPALYDAVKLPPGPWTATPMSDQSVLVRLEAESPGAPGESLRALQALNPGKDVKPTSRRNFVVRPKRESW
;
A
#
# COMPACT_ATOMS: atom_id res chain seq x y z
N MET A 1 7.78 -0.81 -24.10
CA MET A 1 7.97 -1.44 -22.78
C MET A 1 8.08 -0.33 -21.75
N GLU A 2 7.54 -0.55 -20.55
CA GLU A 2 7.64 0.42 -19.44
C GLU A 2 8.68 -0.09 -18.43
N TYR A 3 9.56 0.78 -17.97
CA TYR A 3 10.57 0.47 -16.95
C TYR A 3 10.38 1.45 -15.79
N PRO A 4 9.76 1.03 -14.67
CA PRO A 4 9.61 1.91 -13.53
C PRO A 4 10.99 2.18 -12.91
N LEU A 5 11.40 3.45 -12.90
CA LEU A 5 12.66 3.90 -12.33
C LEU A 5 12.38 4.64 -11.03
N ARG A 6 13.03 4.19 -9.95
CA ARG A 6 12.96 4.78 -8.61
C ARG A 6 14.16 5.69 -8.32
N PHE A 7 15.30 5.41 -8.97
CA PHE A 7 16.56 6.14 -8.75
C PHE A 7 17.23 6.49 -10.07
N VAL A 8 17.93 7.62 -10.10
CA VAL A 8 18.60 8.16 -11.29
C VAL A 8 19.66 7.20 -11.86
N ASP A 9 20.39 6.50 -11.00
CA ASP A 9 21.43 5.55 -11.43
C ASP A 9 20.89 4.39 -12.28
N GLN A 10 19.61 4.08 -12.15
CA GLN A 10 18.96 3.05 -12.97
C GLN A 10 18.88 3.46 -14.44
N LEU A 11 18.95 4.76 -14.77
CA LEU A 11 18.95 5.25 -16.16
C LEU A 11 20.21 4.86 -16.93
N ARG A 12 21.35 4.67 -16.27
CA ARG A 12 22.65 4.40 -16.92
C ARG A 12 22.60 3.25 -17.93
N PRO A 13 22.18 2.02 -17.54
CA PRO A 13 22.07 0.91 -18.48
C PRO A 13 20.99 1.16 -19.54
N HIS A 14 19.89 1.86 -19.21
CA HIS A 14 18.82 2.15 -20.15
C HIS A 14 19.24 3.10 -21.26
N LEU A 15 19.92 4.21 -20.94
CA LEU A 15 20.42 5.17 -21.94
C LEU A 15 21.38 4.50 -22.92
N LYS A 16 22.34 3.73 -22.41
CA LYS A 16 23.30 2.99 -23.23
C LYS A 16 22.62 1.93 -24.11
N ALA A 17 21.64 1.21 -23.57
CA ALA A 17 20.89 0.21 -24.31
C ALA A 17 20.04 0.82 -25.42
N LEU A 18 19.27 1.88 -25.13
CA LEU A 18 18.45 2.60 -26.11
C LEU A 18 19.31 3.17 -27.25
N ARG A 19 20.45 3.79 -26.93
CA ARG A 19 21.39 4.28 -27.94
C ARG A 19 21.88 3.15 -28.86
N LYS A 20 22.27 2.01 -28.29
CA LYS A 20 22.70 0.84 -29.06
C LYS A 20 21.57 0.24 -29.91
N GLN A 21 20.36 0.16 -29.38
CA GLN A 21 19.18 -0.31 -30.12
C GLN A 21 18.87 0.58 -31.34
N ARG A 22 19.18 1.87 -31.25
CA ARG A 22 19.10 2.83 -32.37
C ARG A 22 20.28 2.77 -33.34
N GLY A 23 21.30 1.95 -33.07
CA GLY A 23 22.52 1.89 -33.88
C GLY A 23 23.39 3.15 -33.81
N LEU A 24 23.20 4.00 -32.79
CA LEU A 24 23.91 5.27 -32.68
C LEU A 24 25.23 5.11 -31.90
N THR A 25 26.29 5.77 -32.36
CA THR A 25 27.49 6.01 -31.55
C THR A 25 27.24 7.15 -30.55
N GLN A 26 28.09 7.29 -29.53
CA GLN A 26 28.01 8.42 -28.60
C GLN A 26 28.20 9.76 -29.32
N ALA A 27 29.06 9.82 -30.34
CA ALA A 27 29.27 11.03 -31.13
C ALA A 27 28.02 11.42 -31.94
N GLN A 28 27.36 10.43 -32.55
CA GLN A 28 26.10 10.66 -33.28
C GLN A 28 24.97 11.12 -32.35
N ALA A 29 24.82 10.48 -31.18
CA ALA A 29 23.84 10.92 -30.19
C ALA A 29 24.13 12.35 -29.69
N GLY A 30 25.42 12.68 -29.50
CA GLY A 30 25.86 14.02 -29.12
C GLY A 30 25.52 15.06 -30.18
N ALA A 31 25.78 14.75 -31.45
CA ALA A 31 25.46 15.64 -32.57
C ALA A 31 23.95 15.96 -32.66
N ILE A 32 23.07 14.98 -32.37
CA ILE A 32 21.61 15.19 -32.39
C ILE A 32 21.17 16.22 -31.33
N ILE A 33 21.79 16.22 -30.15
CA ILE A 33 21.43 17.12 -29.06
C ILE A 33 22.41 18.30 -28.87
N GLY A 34 23.35 18.49 -29.80
CA GLY A 34 24.30 19.60 -29.81
C GLY A 34 25.40 19.54 -28.75
N VAL A 35 25.85 18.34 -28.35
CA VAL A 35 26.93 18.15 -27.37
C VAL A 35 28.04 17.25 -27.89
N SER A 36 29.21 17.29 -27.24
CA SER A 36 30.36 16.45 -27.62
C SER A 36 30.14 14.96 -27.29
N GLN A 37 30.90 14.09 -27.97
CA GLN A 37 30.94 12.66 -27.63
C GLN A 37 31.30 12.41 -26.16
N ALA A 38 32.33 13.12 -25.66
CA ALA A 38 32.78 12.99 -24.27
C ALA A 38 31.64 13.35 -23.31
N ARG A 39 30.86 14.38 -23.62
CA ARG A 39 29.71 14.77 -22.82
C ARG A 39 28.63 13.69 -22.79
N ILE A 40 28.35 13.02 -23.91
CA ILE A 40 27.44 11.85 -23.91
C ILE A 40 27.98 10.72 -23.04
N ALA A 41 29.29 10.43 -23.10
CA ALA A 41 29.89 9.40 -22.27
C ALA A 41 29.76 9.71 -20.77
N GLU A 42 29.97 10.97 -20.38
CA GLU A 42 29.73 11.45 -19.02
C GLU A 42 28.26 11.31 -18.61
N ILE A 43 27.31 11.69 -19.47
CA ILE A 43 25.88 11.56 -19.21
C ILE A 43 25.48 10.08 -19.02
N GLU A 44 25.96 9.19 -19.90
CA GLU A 44 25.70 7.74 -19.76
C GLU A 44 26.33 7.15 -18.48
N ALA A 45 27.45 7.71 -18.02
CA ALA A 45 28.12 7.30 -16.79
C ALA A 45 27.48 7.89 -15.52
N ASN A 46 26.95 9.12 -15.58
CA ASN A 46 26.30 9.81 -14.47
C ASN A 46 25.13 10.70 -14.97
N PRO A 47 23.93 10.11 -15.16
CA PRO A 47 22.77 10.83 -15.67
C PRO A 47 22.26 11.92 -14.73
N GLY A 48 22.63 11.86 -13.43
CA GLY A 48 22.23 12.84 -12.43
C GLY A 48 23.06 14.13 -12.45
N ALA A 49 24.20 14.14 -13.15
CA ALA A 49 25.07 15.32 -13.25
C ALA A 49 24.62 16.32 -14.32
N VAL A 50 23.50 16.09 -15.00
CA VAL A 50 22.96 16.97 -16.04
C VAL A 50 21.58 17.49 -15.69
N SER A 51 21.19 18.60 -16.32
CA SER A 51 19.85 19.14 -16.12
C SER A 51 18.80 18.15 -16.63
N PHE A 52 17.63 18.14 -15.98
CA PHE A 52 16.51 17.32 -16.41
C PHE A 52 16.12 17.60 -17.88
N GLU A 53 16.22 18.86 -18.31
CA GLU A 53 15.97 19.25 -19.71
C GLU A 53 16.93 18.57 -20.70
N GLN A 54 18.24 18.54 -20.39
CA GLN A 54 19.23 17.85 -21.23
C GLN A 54 18.98 16.34 -21.27
N LEU A 55 18.60 15.75 -20.13
CA LEU A 55 18.24 14.35 -20.06
C LEU A 55 17.01 14.02 -20.92
N MET A 56 15.97 14.87 -20.88
CA MET A 56 14.79 14.71 -21.73
C MET A 56 15.11 14.86 -23.22
N LYS A 57 15.97 15.82 -23.60
CA LYS A 57 16.45 15.96 -24.98
C LYS A 57 17.18 14.70 -25.45
N LEU A 58 18.07 14.15 -24.63
CA LEU A 58 18.75 12.89 -24.94
C LEU A 58 17.76 11.73 -25.07
N LEU A 59 16.83 11.55 -24.13
CA LEU A 59 15.83 10.50 -24.22
C LEU A 59 14.99 10.61 -25.49
N SER A 60 14.57 11.83 -25.87
CA SER A 60 13.85 12.08 -27.12
C SER A 60 14.68 11.72 -28.35
N ALA A 61 15.98 12.06 -28.38
CA ALA A 61 16.89 11.63 -29.44
C ALA A 61 17.05 10.10 -29.51
N LEU A 62 17.02 9.44 -28.36
CA LEU A 62 16.98 7.98 -28.23
C LEU A 62 15.55 7.41 -28.37
N GLY A 63 14.56 8.28 -28.63
CA GLY A 63 13.12 8.09 -28.71
C GLY A 63 12.52 7.21 -27.62
N ALA A 64 12.91 7.55 -26.40
CA ALA A 64 12.18 7.28 -25.17
C ALA A 64 11.59 8.59 -24.62
N SER A 65 10.67 8.47 -23.67
CA SER A 65 10.03 9.59 -22.98
C SER A 65 9.90 9.28 -21.49
N PHE A 66 9.69 10.32 -20.68
CA PHE A 66 9.27 10.15 -19.29
C PHE A 66 7.75 10.15 -19.18
N CYS A 67 7.24 9.36 -18.23
CA CYS A 67 5.84 9.36 -17.84
C CYS A 67 5.79 9.51 -16.31
N LEU A 68 4.95 10.42 -15.83
CA LEU A 68 4.64 10.54 -14.41
C LEU A 68 3.39 9.71 -14.12
N ARG A 69 3.52 8.74 -13.22
CA ARG A 69 2.41 7.91 -12.74
C ARG A 69 2.34 8.08 -11.23
N GLU A 70 1.15 8.35 -10.72
CA GLU A 70 0.89 8.25 -9.29
C GLU A 70 0.90 6.77 -8.91
N GLU A 71 1.80 6.38 -8.00
CA GLU A 71 1.76 5.03 -7.43
C GLU A 71 0.48 4.99 -6.59
N ALA A 72 -0.53 4.24 -7.05
CA ALA A 72 -1.70 4.00 -6.23
C ALA A 72 -1.19 3.47 -4.89
N ALA A 73 -1.62 4.10 -3.79
CA ALA A 73 -1.43 3.52 -2.46
C ALA A 73 -1.78 2.04 -2.58
N PRO A 74 -0.98 1.11 -2.03
CA PRO A 74 -1.31 -0.30 -2.10
C PRO A 74 -2.76 -0.39 -1.64
N SER A 75 -3.66 -0.70 -2.58
CA SER A 75 -5.00 -1.12 -2.22
C SER A 75 -4.73 -2.22 -1.22
N PRO A 76 -5.30 -2.17 0.00
CA PRO A 76 -5.04 -3.19 0.99
C PRO A 76 -5.24 -4.50 0.25
N VAL A 77 -4.13 -5.23 0.08
CA VAL A 77 -4.15 -6.55 -0.50
C VAL A 77 -5.28 -7.22 0.27
N PRO A 78 -6.33 -7.78 -0.36
CA PRO A 78 -7.26 -8.60 0.39
C PRO A 78 -6.35 -9.66 0.99
N VAL A 79 -6.12 -9.53 2.30
CA VAL A 79 -5.19 -10.34 3.04
C VAL A 79 -5.62 -11.74 2.68
N ALA A 80 -4.71 -12.47 2.01
CA ALA A 80 -4.90 -13.87 1.74
C ALA A 80 -5.40 -14.48 3.04
N ALA A 81 -6.49 -15.24 2.96
CA ALA A 81 -7.17 -15.86 4.08
C ALA A 81 -6.19 -16.68 4.94
N GLU A 82 -5.49 -16.01 5.84
CA GLU A 82 -4.96 -16.56 7.07
C GLU A 82 -6.13 -16.55 8.05
N GLU A 83 -6.37 -17.72 8.64
CA GLU A 83 -7.36 -18.09 9.66
C GLU A 83 -8.27 -16.97 10.16
N PRO A 84 -9.61 -17.14 10.13
CA PRO A 84 -10.56 -16.07 10.41
C PRO A 84 -10.21 -15.40 11.73
N ALA A 85 -9.63 -14.21 11.64
CA ALA A 85 -9.26 -13.44 12.80
C ALA A 85 -10.54 -13.16 13.58
N LEU A 86 -10.43 -13.13 14.92
CA LEU A 86 -11.55 -13.15 15.86
C LEU A 86 -12.68 -12.16 15.50
N TYR A 87 -12.35 -11.07 14.80
CA TYR A 87 -13.28 -10.08 14.24
C TYR A 87 -14.38 -10.72 13.37
N ASP A 88 -14.05 -11.65 12.45
CA ASP A 88 -15.03 -12.33 11.57
C ASP A 88 -15.92 -13.31 12.35
N ALA A 89 -15.46 -13.75 13.52
CA ALA A 89 -16.17 -14.70 14.35
C ALA A 89 -17.06 -14.04 15.42
N VAL A 90 -17.01 -12.71 15.66
CA VAL A 90 -17.89 -12.06 16.65
C VAL A 90 -19.26 -11.85 16.03
N LYS A 91 -20.24 -12.64 16.46
CA LYS A 91 -21.63 -12.50 16.00
C LYS A 91 -22.29 -11.33 16.74
N LEU A 92 -22.66 -10.28 16.00
CA LEU A 92 -23.35 -9.12 16.52
C LEU A 92 -24.88 -9.32 16.46
N PRO A 93 -25.65 -8.82 17.45
CA PRO A 93 -27.10 -8.81 17.38
C PRO A 93 -27.61 -7.81 16.33
N PRO A 94 -28.89 -7.91 15.91
CA PRO A 94 -29.49 -6.91 15.02
C PRO A 94 -29.50 -5.52 15.71
N GLY A 95 -29.11 -4.48 14.96
CA GLY A 95 -29.04 -3.10 15.44
C GLY A 95 -27.77 -2.38 15.01
N PRO A 96 -27.62 -1.08 15.34
CA PRO A 96 -26.46 -0.29 14.96
C PRO A 96 -25.28 -0.58 15.89
N TRP A 97 -24.67 -1.74 15.68
CA TRP A 97 -23.49 -2.20 16.40
C TRP A 97 -22.24 -1.93 15.57
N THR A 98 -21.18 -1.46 16.22
CA THR A 98 -19.85 -1.34 15.63
C THR A 98 -18.87 -2.21 16.39
N ALA A 99 -17.95 -2.85 15.67
CA ALA A 99 -16.90 -3.68 16.24
C ALA A 99 -15.53 -3.13 15.83
N THR A 100 -14.65 -2.94 16.81
CA THR A 100 -13.29 -2.44 16.59
C THR A 100 -12.30 -3.47 17.14
N PRO A 101 -11.39 -4.01 16.31
CA PRO A 101 -10.35 -4.90 16.79
C PRO A 101 -9.35 -4.16 17.68
N MET A 102 -8.84 -4.84 18.70
CA MET A 102 -7.82 -4.33 19.62
C MET A 102 -6.51 -5.12 19.44
N SER A 103 -5.40 -4.55 19.90
CA SER A 103 -4.05 -5.11 19.73
C SER A 103 -3.82 -6.43 20.50
N ASP A 104 -4.68 -6.75 21.48
CA ASP A 104 -4.62 -7.95 22.32
C ASP A 104 -5.53 -9.09 21.81
N GLN A 105 -5.85 -9.09 20.51
CA GLN A 105 -6.83 -9.99 19.89
C GLN A 105 -8.27 -9.87 20.45
N SER A 106 -8.57 -8.87 21.29
CA SER A 106 -9.94 -8.60 21.73
C SER A 106 -10.69 -7.71 20.73
N VAL A 107 -12.02 -7.70 20.83
CA VAL A 107 -12.89 -6.87 19.99
C VAL A 107 -13.75 -5.99 20.88
N LEU A 108 -13.65 -4.68 20.71
CA LEU A 108 -14.54 -3.71 21.33
C LEU A 108 -15.81 -3.59 20.50
N VAL A 109 -16.94 -3.98 21.08
CA VAL A 109 -18.27 -3.87 20.50
C VAL A 109 -18.99 -2.69 21.13
N ARG A 110 -19.44 -1.76 20.30
CA ARG A 110 -20.18 -0.56 20.69
C ARG A 110 -21.57 -0.58 20.08
N LEU A 111 -22.57 -0.20 20.87
CA LEU A 111 -23.92 0.08 20.38
C LEU A 111 -24.07 1.60 20.14
N GLU A 112 -24.33 2.01 18.90
CA GLU A 112 -24.41 3.43 18.53
C GLU A 112 -25.72 4.09 18.97
N ALA A 113 -26.82 3.32 19.01
CA ALA A 113 -28.11 3.79 19.50
C ALA A 113 -28.29 3.48 20.99
N GLU A 114 -29.13 4.25 21.68
CA GLU A 114 -29.62 3.83 22.99
C GLU A 114 -30.52 2.60 22.80
N SER A 115 -30.15 1.45 23.37
CA SER A 115 -31.02 0.28 23.35
C SER A 115 -32.29 0.65 24.13
N PRO A 116 -33.51 0.48 23.56
CA PRO A 116 -34.76 0.79 24.26
C PRO A 116 -35.09 -0.20 25.40
N GLY A 117 -34.18 -1.12 25.71
CA GLY A 117 -34.36 -2.25 26.62
C GLY A 117 -33.66 -2.12 27.96
N ALA A 118 -33.94 -3.04 28.87
CA ALA A 118 -33.39 -3.02 30.24
C ALA A 118 -31.84 -3.07 30.25
N PRO A 119 -31.18 -2.42 31.22
CA PRO A 119 -29.72 -2.47 31.36
C PRO A 119 -29.27 -3.92 31.61
N GLY A 120 -28.77 -4.57 30.56
CA GLY A 120 -28.34 -5.97 30.58
C GLY A 120 -28.84 -6.80 29.40
N GLU A 121 -29.87 -6.36 28.68
CA GLU A 121 -30.36 -7.06 27.48
C GLU A 121 -29.30 -7.12 26.38
N SER A 122 -28.63 -6.00 26.13
CA SER A 122 -27.53 -5.89 25.15
C SER A 122 -26.36 -6.83 25.47
N LEU A 123 -26.04 -7.02 26.76
CA LEU A 123 -25.00 -7.96 27.21
C LEU A 123 -25.43 -9.41 27.00
N ARG A 124 -26.67 -9.77 27.38
CA ARG A 124 -27.20 -11.13 27.20
C ARG A 124 -27.29 -11.51 25.71
N ALA A 125 -27.71 -10.58 24.86
CA ALA A 125 -27.78 -10.80 23.42
C ALA A 125 -26.39 -11.09 22.82
N LEU A 126 -25.37 -10.31 23.21
CA LEU A 126 -23.98 -10.55 22.79
C LEU A 126 -23.42 -11.87 23.31
N GLN A 127 -23.70 -12.24 24.57
CA GLN A 127 -23.27 -13.51 25.15
C GLN A 127 -23.94 -14.71 24.47
N ALA A 128 -25.24 -14.64 24.18
CA ALA A 128 -25.98 -15.71 23.52
C ALA A 128 -25.46 -16.00 22.10
N LEU A 129 -25.01 -14.97 21.39
CA LEU A 129 -24.44 -15.11 20.04
C LEU A 129 -22.97 -15.54 20.04
N ASN A 130 -22.28 -15.46 21.18
CA ASN A 130 -20.85 -15.75 21.30
C ASN A 130 -20.52 -16.68 22.50
N PRO A 131 -21.09 -17.91 22.57
CA PRO A 131 -20.96 -18.80 23.74
C PRO A 131 -19.52 -19.28 24.03
N GLY A 132 -18.64 -19.25 23.02
CA GLY A 132 -17.22 -19.62 23.14
C GLY A 132 -16.28 -18.46 23.48
N LYS A 133 -16.79 -17.28 23.84
CA LYS A 133 -15.99 -16.06 24.06
C LYS A 133 -16.31 -15.44 25.42
N ASP A 134 -15.33 -14.78 26.04
CA ASP A 134 -15.52 -14.00 27.26
C ASP A 134 -16.01 -12.60 26.88
N VAL A 135 -17.28 -12.29 27.14
CA VAL A 135 -17.91 -11.01 26.83
C VAL A 135 -18.11 -10.22 28.13
N LYS A 136 -17.40 -9.11 28.27
CA LYS A 136 -17.45 -8.24 29.46
C LYS A 136 -17.92 -6.82 29.12
N PRO A 137 -18.86 -6.24 29.88
CA PRO A 137 -19.23 -4.85 29.71
C PRO A 137 -18.12 -3.93 30.22
N THR A 138 -17.77 -2.90 29.45
CA THR A 138 -16.92 -1.78 29.89
C THR A 138 -17.74 -0.51 30.16
N SER A 139 -18.91 -0.40 29.54
CA SER A 139 -19.91 0.65 29.79
C SER A 139 -21.30 0.14 29.39
N ARG A 140 -22.36 0.94 29.59
CA ARG A 140 -23.72 0.60 29.16
C ARG A 140 -23.83 0.30 27.66
N ARG A 141 -22.97 0.92 26.84
CA ARG A 141 -22.99 0.79 25.38
C ARG A 141 -21.74 0.13 24.80
N ASN A 142 -20.77 -0.25 25.65
CA ASN A 142 -19.49 -0.79 25.21
C ASN A 142 -19.22 -2.15 25.88
N PHE A 143 -18.79 -3.12 25.09
CA PHE A 143 -18.52 -4.48 25.51
C PHE A 143 -17.20 -4.93 24.90
N VAL A 144 -16.38 -5.66 25.64
CA VAL A 144 -15.14 -6.25 25.15
C VAL A 144 -15.36 -7.74 25.04
N VAL A 145 -15.10 -8.29 23.85
CA VAL A 145 -15.17 -9.71 23.54
C VAL A 145 -13.76 -10.27 23.43
N ARG A 146 -13.44 -11.29 24.21
CA ARG A 146 -12.11 -11.94 24.27
C ARG A 146 -12.21 -13.42 23.90
N PRO A 147 -11.13 -14.02 23.37
CA PRO A 147 -11.06 -15.47 23.25
C PRO A 147 -11.13 -16.09 24.65
N LYS A 148 -11.94 -17.14 24.80
CA LYS A 148 -12.02 -17.87 26.06
C LYS A 148 -10.72 -18.66 26.23
N ARG A 149 -9.86 -18.25 27.16
CA ARG A 149 -8.70 -19.05 27.56
C ARG A 149 -9.21 -20.30 28.25
N GLU A 150 -9.05 -21.46 27.64
CA GLU A 150 -9.13 -22.72 28.37
C GLU A 150 -7.91 -22.79 29.30
N SER A 151 -8.16 -22.68 30.60
CA SER A 151 -7.17 -22.99 31.62
C SER A 151 -6.98 -24.51 31.62
N TRP A 152 -5.80 -24.99 31.20
CA TRP A 152 -5.30 -26.31 31.58
C TRP A 152 -4.75 -26.22 33.01
#